data_AF-A0A7W8QY65-F1
#
_entry.id   AF-A0A7W8QY65-F1
#
_cell.length_a   1.000
_cell.length_b   1.000
_cell.length_c   1.000
_cell.angle_alpha   90.00
_cell.angle_beta   90.00
_cell.angle_gamma   90.00
#
_symmetry.space_group_name_H-M   'P 1'
#
loop_
_entity.id
_entity.type
_entity.pdbx_description
1 polymer ?
#
loop_
_entity_poly.entity_id
_entity_poly.type
_entity_poly.pdbx_seq_one_letter_code
_entity_poly.pdbx_strand_id
1 'polypeptide(L)'
;MGSEKMKCIMARPVRYDIDRHVPVLEKVLSALPNNGHLTTLREYAVDDETLRYKMVARFVPLDYLETIALLQGFIQNEKNGGHTITEDSEDEVEKITAALLLRAASCSADGKIDEAMDIAFAILKVIEPAMENVYDEGYTFQCIMEEAFDFITKMIDEQSSVKKQQHLRNRLLKQHEERTDAERYCDHMWDENCWLNGEDVRSSK
;
A
#
# COMPACT_ATOMS: atom_id res chain seq x y z
N MET A 1 22.10 -5.42 -56.31
CA MET A 1 22.24 -5.36 -54.85
C MET A 1 20.84 -5.37 -54.24
N GLY A 2 20.35 -6.55 -53.86
CA GLY A 2 19.05 -6.69 -53.21
C GLY A 2 19.27 -6.66 -51.70
N SER A 3 18.63 -5.70 -51.02
CA SER A 3 18.60 -5.65 -49.56
C SER A 3 17.74 -6.80 -49.05
N GLU A 4 18.36 -7.76 -48.36
CA GLU A 4 17.63 -8.79 -47.61
C GLU A 4 16.85 -8.09 -46.49
N LYS A 5 15.53 -7.99 -46.67
CA LYS A 5 14.62 -7.56 -45.61
C LYS A 5 14.72 -8.55 -44.47
N MET A 6 15.38 -8.15 -43.40
CA MET A 6 15.42 -8.82 -42.11
C MET A 6 13.97 -9.10 -41.68
N LYS A 7 13.56 -10.37 -41.70
CA LYS A 7 12.23 -10.79 -41.21
C LYS A 7 12.21 -10.53 -39.70
N CYS A 8 11.55 -9.47 -39.28
CA CYS A 8 11.17 -9.28 -37.88
C CYS A 8 10.22 -10.43 -37.51
N ILE A 9 10.73 -11.46 -36.85
CA ILE A 9 9.91 -12.48 -36.22
C ILE A 9 9.31 -11.80 -34.98
N MET A 10 8.14 -11.20 -35.14
CA MET A 10 7.28 -10.79 -34.02
C MET A 10 6.77 -12.05 -33.32
N ALA A 11 7.66 -12.75 -32.59
CA ALA A 11 7.25 -13.81 -31.70
C ALA A 11 6.39 -13.15 -30.62
N ARG A 12 5.09 -13.43 -30.62
CA ARG A 12 4.23 -13.05 -29.51
C ARG A 12 4.85 -13.66 -28.25
N PRO A 13 5.07 -12.88 -27.17
CA PRO A 13 5.62 -13.44 -25.94
C PRO A 13 4.70 -14.57 -25.48
N VAL A 14 5.26 -15.77 -25.37
CA VAL A 14 4.55 -16.91 -24.78
C VAL A 14 4.42 -16.60 -23.29
N ARG A 15 3.25 -16.07 -22.89
CA ARG A 15 2.96 -15.86 -21.47
C ARG A 15 2.81 -17.22 -20.80
N TYR A 16 3.73 -17.54 -19.91
CA TYR A 16 3.60 -18.68 -19.01
C TYR A 16 2.57 -18.31 -17.94
N ASP A 17 1.42 -18.96 -17.98
CA ASP A 17 0.39 -18.82 -16.94
C ASP A 17 0.85 -19.58 -15.69
N ILE A 18 1.37 -18.85 -14.71
CA ILE A 18 1.80 -19.40 -13.42
C ILE A 18 0.59 -19.75 -12.53
N ASP A 19 -0.56 -19.10 -12.73
CA ASP A 19 -1.74 -19.25 -11.86
C ASP A 19 -2.32 -20.66 -11.93
N ARG A 20 -2.17 -21.33 -13.08
CA ARG A 20 -2.54 -22.75 -13.24
C ARG A 20 -1.83 -23.69 -12.26
N HIS A 21 -0.71 -23.26 -11.66
CA HIS A 21 0.07 -24.05 -10.71
C HIS A 21 -0.25 -23.74 -9.25
N VAL A 22 -1.00 -22.67 -8.94
CA VAL A 22 -1.36 -22.31 -7.56
C VAL A 22 -2.08 -23.47 -6.85
N PRO A 23 -3.10 -24.14 -7.42
CA PRO A 23 -3.77 -25.26 -6.74
C PRO A 23 -2.84 -26.46 -6.52
N VAL A 24 -1.87 -26.66 -7.41
CA VAL A 24 -0.87 -27.73 -7.27
C VAL A 24 0.09 -27.41 -6.13
N LEU A 25 0.54 -26.16 -6.04
CA LEU A 25 1.40 -25.68 -4.94
C LEU A 25 0.68 -25.79 -3.59
N GLU A 26 -0.59 -25.37 -3.51
CA GLU A 26 -1.41 -25.51 -2.29
C GLU A 26 -1.50 -26.98 -1.85
N LYS A 27 -1.72 -27.90 -2.80
CA LYS A 27 -1.75 -29.33 -2.52
C LYS A 27 -0.41 -29.86 -2.02
N VAL A 28 0.70 -29.38 -2.58
CA VAL A 28 2.05 -29.77 -2.12
C VAL A 28 2.33 -29.23 -0.73
N LEU A 29 2.05 -27.95 -0.48
CA LEU A 29 2.28 -27.29 0.81
C LEU A 29 1.42 -27.87 1.93
N SER A 30 0.15 -28.21 1.64
CA SER A 30 -0.76 -28.84 2.60
C SER A 30 -0.42 -30.30 2.90
N ALA A 31 0.33 -30.98 2.03
CA ALA A 31 0.81 -32.35 2.22
C ALA A 31 2.14 -32.43 3.00
N LEU A 32 2.78 -31.30 3.27
CA LEU A 32 3.99 -31.28 4.09
C LEU A 32 3.67 -31.71 5.53
N PRO A 33 4.57 -32.43 6.21
CA PRO A 33 4.39 -32.81 7.61
C PRO A 33 4.22 -31.57 8.51
N ASN A 34 3.69 -31.76 9.73
CA ASN A 34 3.43 -30.67 10.69
C ASN A 34 4.59 -29.64 10.72
N ASN A 35 4.25 -28.36 10.48
CA ASN A 35 5.15 -27.20 10.35
C ASN A 35 5.96 -27.08 9.04
N GLY A 36 5.76 -27.92 8.03
CA GLY A 36 6.52 -27.83 6.78
C GLY A 36 6.34 -26.51 6.02
N HIS A 37 5.13 -25.92 6.08
CA HIS A 37 4.88 -24.57 5.56
C HIS A 37 5.71 -23.50 6.28
N LEU A 38 6.01 -23.65 7.58
CA LEU A 38 6.87 -22.72 8.32
C LEU A 38 8.34 -22.84 7.90
N THR A 39 8.81 -24.06 7.59
CA THR A 39 10.17 -24.27 7.06
C THR A 39 10.31 -23.64 5.69
N THR A 40 9.39 -23.90 4.78
CA THR A 40 9.36 -23.30 3.44
C THR A 40 9.27 -21.78 3.52
N LEU A 41 8.45 -21.25 4.42
CA LEU A 41 8.37 -19.81 4.66
C LEU A 41 9.69 -19.22 5.15
N ARG A 42 10.41 -19.90 6.05
CA ARG A 42 11.73 -19.48 6.51
C ARG A 42 12.75 -19.49 5.38
N GLU A 43 12.74 -20.49 4.51
CA GLU A 43 13.65 -20.59 3.37
C GLU A 43 13.44 -19.41 2.41
N TYR A 44 12.19 -19.15 1.98
CA TYR A 44 11.90 -18.02 1.11
C TYR A 44 12.13 -16.65 1.77
N ALA A 45 11.85 -16.52 3.06
CA ALA A 45 12.11 -15.29 3.81
C ALA A 45 13.61 -14.99 4.00
N VAL A 46 14.49 -15.99 3.93
CA VAL A 46 15.94 -15.76 3.98
C VAL A 46 16.42 -15.14 2.68
N ASP A 47 15.86 -15.59 1.54
CA ASP A 47 16.33 -15.24 0.20
C ASP A 47 15.68 -13.96 -0.36
N ASP A 48 14.51 -13.55 0.14
CA ASP A 48 13.76 -12.39 -0.35
C ASP A 48 13.38 -11.44 0.81
N GLU A 49 14.04 -10.28 0.85
CA GLU A 49 13.81 -9.28 1.89
C GLU A 49 12.47 -8.57 1.74
N THR A 50 12.06 -8.20 0.53
CA THR A 50 10.74 -7.61 0.28
C THR A 50 9.64 -8.56 0.73
N LEU A 51 9.77 -9.86 0.46
CA LEU A 51 8.82 -10.85 0.93
C LEU A 51 8.68 -10.84 2.45
N ARG A 52 9.78 -10.67 3.21
CA ARG A 52 9.71 -10.53 4.68
C ARG A 52 8.88 -9.33 5.09
N TYR A 53 9.14 -8.16 4.51
CA TYR A 53 8.40 -6.94 4.82
C TYR A 53 6.91 -7.09 4.47
N LYS A 54 6.58 -7.66 3.31
CA LYS A 54 5.19 -7.94 2.89
C LYS A 54 4.48 -8.89 3.84
N MET A 55 5.17 -9.94 4.31
CA MET A 55 4.60 -10.87 5.27
C MET A 55 4.34 -10.22 6.63
N VAL A 56 5.28 -9.40 7.12
CA VAL A 56 5.11 -8.66 8.37
C VAL A 56 3.93 -7.69 8.23
N ALA A 57 3.89 -6.91 7.16
CA ALA A 57 2.80 -6.00 6.82
C ALA A 57 1.44 -6.72 6.76
N ARG A 58 1.38 -7.95 6.22
CA ARG A 58 0.12 -8.67 6.04
C ARG A 58 -0.37 -9.39 7.28
N PHE A 59 0.53 -9.99 8.07
CA PHE A 59 0.16 -11.00 9.07
C PHE A 59 0.51 -10.65 10.51
N VAL A 60 1.44 -9.72 10.75
CA VAL A 60 1.79 -9.30 12.10
C VAL A 60 0.83 -8.17 12.50
N PRO A 61 0.17 -8.24 13.67
CA PRO A 61 -0.59 -7.11 14.18
C PRO A 61 0.40 -6.04 14.64
N LEU A 62 0.46 -4.94 13.90
CA LEU A 62 1.30 -3.79 14.20
C LEU A 62 0.41 -2.63 14.59
N ASP A 63 0.79 -1.89 15.63
CA ASP A 63 0.15 -0.62 15.91
C ASP A 63 0.51 0.47 14.87
N TYR A 64 -0.06 1.66 15.04
CA TYR A 64 0.18 2.80 14.16
C TYR A 64 1.67 3.16 14.04
N LEU A 65 2.40 3.23 15.16
CA LEU A 65 3.80 3.63 15.19
C LEU A 65 4.70 2.53 14.64
N GLU A 66 4.39 1.27 14.93
CA GLU A 66 5.08 0.12 14.36
C GLU A 66 4.89 0.03 12.85
N THR A 67 3.69 0.35 12.35
CA THR A 67 3.41 0.40 10.90
C THR A 67 4.21 1.52 10.22
N ILE A 68 4.29 2.70 10.83
CA ILE A 68 5.16 3.80 10.35
C ILE A 68 6.63 3.35 10.33
N ALA A 69 7.12 2.77 11.43
CA ALA A 69 8.50 2.33 11.54
C ALA A 69 8.87 1.27 10.50
N LEU A 70 7.95 0.32 10.22
CA LEU A 70 8.12 -0.68 9.17
C LEU A 70 8.30 -0.01 7.80
N LEU A 71 7.41 0.90 7.42
CA LEU A 71 7.45 1.57 6.11
C LEU A 71 8.67 2.48 5.98
N GLN A 72 8.99 3.27 7.01
CA GLN A 72 10.18 4.13 7.00
C GLN A 72 11.47 3.32 6.88
N GLY A 73 11.56 2.22 7.64
CA GLY A 73 12.69 1.30 7.56
C GLY A 73 12.82 0.67 6.17
N PHE A 74 11.70 0.28 5.56
CA PHE A 74 11.68 -0.27 4.21
C PHE A 74 12.14 0.74 3.16
N ILE A 75 11.55 1.94 3.14
CA ILE A 75 11.94 3.02 2.20
C ILE A 75 13.42 3.37 2.37
N GLN A 76 13.93 3.39 3.60
CA GLN A 76 15.33 3.67 3.85
C GLN A 76 16.27 2.57 3.32
N ASN A 77 15.83 1.31 3.37
CA ASN A 77 16.57 0.19 2.76
C ASN A 77 16.54 0.28 1.23
N GLU A 78 15.40 0.60 0.65
CA GLU A 78 15.24 0.78 -0.80
C GLU A 78 16.10 1.92 -1.38
N LYS A 79 16.34 2.98 -0.59
CA LYS A 79 17.31 4.02 -0.96
C LYS A 79 18.74 3.49 -1.10
N ASN A 80 19.06 2.30 -0.57
CA ASN A 80 20.37 1.63 -0.63
C ASN A 80 21.55 2.55 -0.27
N GLY A 81 21.38 3.40 0.75
CA GLY A 81 22.37 4.38 1.19
C GLY A 81 22.47 5.65 0.32
N GLY A 82 21.68 5.77 -0.74
CA GLY A 82 21.46 7.00 -1.50
C GLY A 82 20.43 7.94 -0.86
N HIS A 83 20.17 9.05 -1.54
CA HIS A 83 19.13 10.01 -1.16
C HIS A 83 17.86 9.89 -2.00
N THR A 84 17.90 9.15 -3.11
CA THR A 84 16.82 9.07 -4.09
C THR A 84 16.24 7.66 -4.15
N ILE A 85 14.92 7.55 -4.27
CA ILE A 85 14.15 6.33 -4.48
C ILE A 85 13.99 6.15 -5.98
N THR A 86 14.40 5.00 -6.50
CA THR A 86 14.28 4.65 -7.94
C THR A 86 12.89 4.13 -8.27
N GLU A 87 12.49 4.16 -9.55
CA GLU A 87 11.20 3.58 -9.99
C GLU A 87 11.02 2.12 -9.53
N ASP A 88 12.05 1.27 -9.69
CA ASP A 88 12.01 -0.12 -9.22
C ASP A 88 11.76 -0.20 -7.70
N SER A 89 12.37 0.70 -6.93
CA SER A 89 12.14 0.80 -5.49
C SER A 89 10.74 1.33 -5.16
N GLU A 90 10.18 2.22 -5.96
CA GLU A 90 8.79 2.67 -5.80
C GLU A 90 7.82 1.50 -5.98
N ASP A 91 8.04 0.64 -6.97
CA ASP A 91 7.26 -0.58 -7.19
C ASP A 91 7.35 -1.56 -6.01
N GLU A 92 8.50 -1.66 -5.35
CA GLU A 92 8.64 -2.48 -4.13
C GLU A 92 7.88 -1.87 -2.93
N VAL A 93 7.88 -0.54 -2.80
CA VAL A 93 7.10 0.17 -1.78
C VAL A 93 5.60 -0.05 -2.01
N GLU A 94 5.13 0.06 -3.25
CA GLU A 94 3.73 -0.22 -3.65
C GLU A 94 3.28 -1.62 -3.21
N LYS A 95 4.13 -2.64 -3.40
CA LYS A 95 3.79 -4.02 -2.99
C LYS A 95 3.58 -4.17 -1.49
N ILE A 96 4.27 -3.38 -0.67
CA ILE A 96 4.12 -3.42 0.79
C ILE A 96 2.93 -2.59 1.25
N THR A 97 2.69 -1.42 0.67
CA THR A 97 1.52 -0.60 0.99
C THR A 97 0.24 -1.31 0.56
N ALA A 98 0.22 -2.00 -0.58
CA ALA A 98 -0.88 -2.87 -0.99
C ALA A 98 -1.12 -4.01 0.02
N ALA A 99 -0.07 -4.64 0.55
CA ALA A 99 -0.21 -5.66 1.60
C ALA A 99 -0.80 -5.10 2.91
N LEU A 100 -0.42 -3.86 3.28
CA LEU A 100 -0.98 -3.14 4.42
C LEU A 100 -2.45 -2.78 4.18
N LEU A 101 -2.84 -2.28 3.01
CA LEU A 101 -4.24 -1.97 2.68
C LEU A 101 -5.10 -3.23 2.65
N LEU A 102 -4.59 -4.37 2.19
CA LEU A 102 -5.28 -5.66 2.31
C LEU A 102 -5.49 -6.06 3.78
N ARG A 103 -4.51 -5.79 4.66
CA ARG A 103 -4.69 -5.97 6.12
C ARG A 103 -5.74 -5.02 6.66
N ALA A 104 -5.70 -3.74 6.31
CA ALA A 104 -6.68 -2.74 6.71
C ALA A 104 -8.11 -3.16 6.29
N ALA A 105 -8.28 -3.64 5.06
CA ALA A 105 -9.56 -4.16 4.57
C ALA A 105 -10.05 -5.36 5.39
N SER A 106 -9.13 -6.25 5.80
CA SER A 106 -9.47 -7.39 6.68
C SER A 106 -9.91 -6.91 8.07
N CYS A 107 -9.18 -5.95 8.66
CA CYS A 107 -9.54 -5.32 9.94
C CYS A 107 -10.91 -4.63 9.87
N SER A 108 -11.18 -3.92 8.77
CA SER A 108 -12.48 -3.26 8.54
C SER A 108 -13.62 -4.27 8.47
N ALA A 109 -13.44 -5.37 7.72
CA ALA A 109 -14.43 -6.45 7.63
C ALA A 109 -14.72 -7.12 8.99
N ASP A 110 -13.71 -7.21 9.86
CA ASP A 110 -13.84 -7.70 11.24
C ASP A 110 -14.41 -6.66 12.22
N GLY A 111 -14.78 -5.47 11.74
CA GLY A 111 -15.34 -4.39 12.55
C GLY A 111 -14.31 -3.56 13.32
N LYS A 112 -13.02 -3.78 13.10
CA LYS A 112 -11.90 -3.03 13.69
C LYS A 112 -11.58 -1.79 12.86
N ILE A 113 -12.56 -0.92 12.73
CA ILE A 113 -12.51 0.26 11.85
C ILE A 113 -11.36 1.21 12.22
N ASP A 114 -11.10 1.41 13.52
CA ASP A 114 -10.05 2.32 13.95
C ASP A 114 -8.64 1.82 13.60
N GLU A 115 -8.42 0.51 13.68
CA GLU A 115 -7.16 -0.15 13.29
C GLU A 115 -6.96 -0.06 11.77
N ALA A 116 -8.04 -0.26 10.99
CA ALA A 116 -8.00 -0.09 9.55
C ALA A 116 -7.64 1.36 9.14
N MET A 117 -8.19 2.36 9.84
CA MET A 117 -7.83 3.77 9.67
C MET A 117 -6.36 4.03 10.01
N ASP A 118 -5.87 3.50 11.13
CA ASP A 118 -4.49 3.70 11.55
C ASP A 118 -3.51 3.20 10.49
N ILE A 119 -3.79 2.07 9.86
CA ILE A 119 -2.96 1.53 8.79
C ILE A 119 -2.93 2.48 7.58
N ALA A 120 -4.09 2.95 7.12
CA ALA A 120 -4.17 3.86 5.97
C ALA A 120 -3.46 5.20 6.27
N PHE A 121 -3.62 5.73 7.49
CA PHE A 121 -2.92 6.94 7.92
C PHE A 121 -1.40 6.74 8.01
N ALA A 122 -0.94 5.59 8.49
CA ALA A 122 0.49 5.30 8.53
C ALA A 122 1.10 5.31 7.12
N ILE A 123 0.37 4.80 6.12
CA ILE A 123 0.78 4.89 4.71
C ILE A 123 0.91 6.35 4.30
N LEU A 124 -0.16 7.16 4.44
CA LEU A 124 -0.13 8.58 4.06
C LEU A 124 1.01 9.35 4.75
N LYS A 125 1.20 9.10 6.05
CA LYS A 125 2.22 9.78 6.88
C LYS A 125 3.65 9.48 6.44
N VAL A 126 3.89 8.33 5.81
CA VAL A 126 5.24 7.92 5.38
C VAL A 126 5.48 8.17 3.90
N ILE A 127 4.47 7.96 3.06
CA ILE A 127 4.59 8.06 1.60
C ILE A 127 4.64 9.51 1.17
N GLU A 128 3.78 10.37 1.72
CA GLU A 128 3.72 11.77 1.28
C GLU A 128 5.05 12.52 1.46
N PRO A 129 5.73 12.48 2.62
CA PRO A 129 6.99 13.18 2.80
C PRO A 129 8.12 12.55 1.97
N ALA A 130 8.02 11.25 1.68
CA ALA A 130 9.03 10.55 0.89
C ALA A 130 9.01 10.93 -0.60
N MET A 131 7.94 11.57 -1.11
CA MET A 131 7.87 12.07 -2.49
C MET A 131 8.98 13.08 -2.83
N GLU A 132 9.54 13.79 -1.85
CA GLU A 132 10.69 14.68 -2.09
C GLU A 132 11.94 13.97 -2.61
N ASN A 133 12.00 12.66 -2.39
CA ASN A 133 13.16 11.83 -2.64
C ASN A 133 12.95 10.90 -3.85
N VAL A 134 11.85 10.99 -4.60
CA VAL A 134 11.63 10.13 -5.78
C VAL A 134 12.45 10.62 -6.98
N TYR A 135 12.84 9.70 -7.86
CA TYR A 135 13.76 10.00 -8.97
C TYR A 135 13.10 10.85 -10.07
N ASP A 136 11.78 10.73 -10.26
CA ASP A 136 11.01 11.44 -11.28
C ASP A 136 9.75 12.13 -10.69
N GLU A 137 8.59 12.09 -11.34
CA GLU A 137 7.35 12.73 -10.88
C GLU A 137 6.67 11.99 -9.71
N GLY A 138 7.16 10.80 -9.33
CA GLY A 138 6.65 10.02 -8.21
C GLY A 138 5.25 9.45 -8.45
N TYR A 139 4.94 9.06 -9.69
CA TYR A 139 3.62 8.55 -10.08
C TYR A 139 3.16 7.38 -9.21
N THR A 140 4.04 6.41 -8.94
CA THR A 140 3.71 5.26 -8.09
C THR A 140 3.36 5.71 -6.66
N PHE A 141 4.11 6.67 -6.10
CA PHE A 141 3.79 7.24 -4.79
C PHE A 141 2.46 8.00 -4.79
N GLN A 142 2.13 8.72 -5.86
CA GLN A 142 0.82 9.36 -6.02
C GLN A 142 -0.31 8.32 -6.05
N CYS A 143 -0.15 7.23 -6.80
CA CYS A 143 -1.14 6.13 -6.83
C CYS A 143 -1.32 5.49 -5.45
N ILE A 144 -0.24 5.26 -4.70
CA ILE A 144 -0.33 4.72 -3.32
C ILE A 144 -1.14 5.66 -2.42
N MET A 145 -0.92 6.97 -2.54
CA MET A 145 -1.67 7.99 -1.79
C MET A 145 -3.15 7.96 -2.16
N GLU A 146 -3.47 7.96 -3.46
CA GLU A 146 -4.85 7.87 -3.98
C GLU A 146 -5.56 6.61 -3.45
N GLU A 147 -4.91 5.44 -3.52
CA GLU A 147 -5.49 4.19 -3.01
C GLU A 147 -5.78 4.22 -1.51
N ALA A 148 -4.87 4.80 -0.72
CA ALA A 148 -5.06 4.95 0.72
C ALA A 148 -6.23 5.89 1.05
N PHE A 149 -6.37 6.99 0.31
CA PHE A 149 -7.49 7.91 0.45
C PHE A 149 -8.82 7.30 0.00
N ASP A 150 -8.84 6.60 -1.15
CA ASP A 150 -10.02 5.90 -1.65
C ASP A 150 -10.49 4.85 -0.64
N PHE A 151 -9.55 4.12 -0.03
CA PHE A 151 -9.85 3.18 1.03
C PHE A 151 -10.50 3.86 2.25
N ILE A 152 -9.93 4.98 2.72
CA ILE A 152 -10.48 5.76 3.85
C ILE A 152 -11.89 6.24 3.52
N THR A 153 -12.09 6.81 2.34
CA THR A 153 -13.37 7.39 1.90
C THR A 153 -14.45 6.32 1.82
N LYS A 154 -14.15 5.22 1.15
CA LYS A 154 -15.06 4.07 1.07
C LYS A 154 -15.42 3.55 2.45
N MET A 155 -14.45 3.42 3.35
CA MET A 155 -14.69 2.96 4.70
C MET A 155 -15.58 3.92 5.51
N ILE A 156 -15.41 5.24 5.33
CA ILE A 156 -16.29 6.26 5.93
C ILE A 156 -17.70 6.10 5.39
N ASP A 157 -17.88 6.06 4.08
CA ASP A 157 -19.19 6.05 3.43
C ASP A 157 -19.98 4.77 3.73
N GLU A 158 -19.30 3.64 3.90
CA GLU A 158 -19.90 2.35 4.26
C GLU A 158 -20.38 2.30 5.74
N GLN A 159 -20.04 3.28 6.57
CA GLN A 159 -20.52 3.31 7.95
C GLN A 159 -22.02 3.63 8.02
N SER A 160 -22.80 2.71 8.62
CA SER A 160 -24.25 2.87 8.79
C SER A 160 -24.69 3.97 9.77
N SER A 161 -23.76 4.53 10.55
CA SER A 161 -24.07 5.54 11.57
C SER A 161 -23.39 6.86 11.25
N VAL A 162 -24.19 7.93 11.15
CA VAL A 162 -23.70 9.31 11.00
C VAL A 162 -22.67 9.67 12.08
N LYS A 163 -22.85 9.20 13.32
CA LYS A 163 -21.88 9.43 14.40
C LYS A 163 -20.53 8.77 14.13
N LYS A 164 -20.53 7.57 13.55
CA LYS A 164 -19.28 6.87 13.15
C LYS A 164 -18.64 7.56 11.95
N GLN A 165 -19.42 7.93 10.94
CA GLN A 165 -18.93 8.71 9.80
C GLN A 165 -18.25 10.00 10.26
N GLN A 166 -18.91 10.78 11.13
CA GLN A 166 -18.35 12.01 11.68
C GLN A 166 -17.09 11.76 12.51
N HIS A 167 -17.06 10.68 13.29
CA HIS A 167 -15.86 10.32 14.06
C HIS A 167 -14.66 10.09 13.13
N LEU A 168 -14.82 9.29 12.08
CA LEU A 168 -13.74 8.99 11.12
C LEU A 168 -13.33 10.23 10.31
N ARG A 169 -14.29 11.05 9.87
CA ARG A 169 -14.02 12.34 9.22
C ARG A 169 -13.21 13.26 10.13
N ASN A 170 -13.57 13.38 11.40
CA ASN A 170 -12.80 14.17 12.37
C ASN A 170 -11.38 13.63 12.56
N ARG A 171 -11.17 12.30 12.49
CA ARG A 171 -9.84 11.70 12.55
C ARG A 171 -9.01 12.07 11.31
N LEU A 172 -9.60 12.05 10.11
CA LEU A 172 -8.94 12.46 8.87
C LEU A 172 -8.56 13.95 8.91
N LEU A 173 -9.49 14.81 9.34
CA LEU A 173 -9.24 16.25 9.52
C LEU A 173 -8.09 16.50 10.51
N LYS A 174 -8.10 15.79 11.63
CA LYS A 174 -7.02 15.89 12.62
C LYS A 174 -5.66 15.51 12.02
N GLN A 175 -5.59 14.44 11.22
CA GLN A 175 -4.36 14.07 10.53
C GLN A 175 -3.90 15.15 9.54
N HIS A 176 -4.83 15.78 8.82
CA HIS A 176 -4.51 16.90 7.94
C HIS A 176 -3.91 18.10 8.70
N GLU A 177 -4.53 18.46 9.83
CA GLU A 177 -4.08 19.57 10.68
C GLU A 177 -2.72 19.32 11.34
N GLU A 178 -2.37 18.06 11.60
CA GLU A 178 -1.10 17.66 12.23
C GLU A 178 0.05 17.54 11.20
N ARG A 179 -0.20 17.72 9.90
CA ARG A 179 0.85 17.73 8.85
C ARG A 179 1.73 18.96 8.99
N THR A 180 3.04 18.74 9.02
CA THR A 180 4.05 19.80 8.93
C THR A 180 4.25 20.23 7.48
N ASP A 181 4.81 21.43 7.23
CA ASP A 181 5.06 21.92 5.86
C ASP A 181 5.95 20.95 5.04
N ALA A 182 6.87 20.23 5.68
CA ALA A 182 7.72 19.23 5.04
C ALA A 182 6.95 17.97 4.61
N GLU A 183 5.73 17.79 5.11
CA GLU A 183 4.85 16.65 4.82
C GLU A 183 3.76 17.05 3.82
N ARG A 184 3.84 18.25 3.22
CA ARG A 184 2.81 18.82 2.34
C ARG A 184 3.16 18.78 0.86
N TYR A 185 3.27 17.58 0.30
CA TYR A 185 3.57 17.39 -1.13
C TYR A 185 2.31 17.30 -2.01
N CYS A 186 1.18 16.84 -1.49
CA CYS A 186 -0.05 16.66 -2.25
C CYS A 186 -1.28 17.23 -1.54
N ASP A 187 -1.23 18.52 -1.19
CA ASP A 187 -2.33 19.21 -0.51
C ASP A 187 -3.67 19.16 -1.25
N HIS A 188 -3.67 19.07 -2.58
CA HIS A 188 -4.89 18.92 -3.37
C HIS A 188 -5.64 17.62 -3.04
N MET A 189 -4.93 16.54 -2.70
CA MET A 189 -5.54 15.29 -2.21
C MET A 189 -6.07 15.43 -0.78
N TRP A 190 -5.73 16.48 -0.03
CA TRP A 190 -6.27 16.71 1.30
C TRP A 190 -7.44 17.70 1.32
N ASP A 191 -7.83 18.27 0.17
CA ASP A 191 -8.91 19.24 0.10
C ASP A 191 -10.21 18.60 0.62
N GLU A 192 -10.75 19.18 1.70
CA GLU A 192 -11.99 18.75 2.35
C GLU A 192 -13.15 18.62 1.35
N ASN A 193 -13.17 19.42 0.29
CA ASN A 193 -14.21 19.35 -0.74
C ASN A 193 -14.16 18.06 -1.57
N CYS A 194 -13.02 17.37 -1.62
CA CYS A 194 -12.90 16.08 -2.29
C CYS A 194 -13.52 14.93 -1.47
N TRP A 195 -13.50 15.04 -0.13
CA TRP A 195 -13.89 13.97 0.80
C TRP A 195 -15.27 14.17 1.45
N LEU A 196 -15.78 15.41 1.46
CA LEU A 196 -17.01 15.76 2.18
C LEU A 196 -18.28 15.78 1.30
N ASN A 197 -18.22 15.46 0.01
CA ASN A 197 -19.37 15.57 -0.92
C ASN A 197 -20.54 14.59 -0.68
N GLY A 198 -20.52 13.81 0.40
CA GLY A 198 -21.73 13.22 0.97
C GLY A 198 -22.39 14.20 1.95
N GLU A 199 -23.24 15.08 1.42
CA GLU A 199 -24.24 15.95 2.06
C GLU A 199 -23.90 16.73 3.37
N ASP A 200 -24.06 18.06 3.27
CA ASP A 200 -24.30 19.05 4.33
C ASP A 200 -23.20 19.33 5.37
N VAL A 201 -22.18 20.11 4.95
CA VAL A 201 -21.49 21.03 5.87
C VAL A 201 -21.42 22.42 5.22
N ARG A 202 -22.56 23.12 5.10
CA ARG A 202 -22.65 24.60 5.03
C ARG A 202 -24.11 25.08 4.95
N SER A 203 -24.91 24.75 5.96
CA SER A 203 -26.20 25.41 6.22
C SER A 203 -26.28 25.88 7.66
N SER A 204 -25.38 26.81 8.04
CA SER A 204 -25.50 27.66 9.24
C SER A 204 -24.50 28.82 9.18
N LYS A 205 -24.82 29.85 8.41
CA LYS A 205 -24.56 31.25 8.75
C LYS A 205 -25.68 32.12 8.23
#